data_AF-A0A6A3D9X1-F1
#
_entry.id   AF-A0A6A3D9X1-F1
#
_cell.length_a   1.000
_cell.length_b   1.000
_cell.length_c   1.000
_cell.angle_alpha   90.00
_cell.angle_beta   90.00
_cell.angle_gamma   90.00
#
_symmetry.space_group_name_H-M   'P 1'
#
loop_
_entity.id
_entity.type
_entity.pdbx_description
1 polymer ?
#
loop_
_entity_poly.entity_id
_entity_poly.type
_entity_poly.pdbx_seq_one_letter_code
_entity_poly.pdbx_strand_id
1 'polypeptide(L)'
;MCREVLSFLLLRKVSSLQQVVPAYLVVPAMRNVVSALKNSSLQDRIKVSTSLPFYVLSKTYPPSQGAFKSSLAFLLNPLLQFLNENRSPFMINLYPYFAIGDSSLDQVLFKPSPQAKVDPNPGLRYDNMFDAQLDAVHFTIVNQRFSLADQNFADMKIIPAIPREVQEETTDEVVGTMSGTPAMPQESIINLCSGME
;
A
#
# COMPACT_ATOMS: atom_id res chain seq x y z
N MET A 1 -6.16 -18.20 -11.61
CA MET A 1 -6.24 -18.78 -10.25
C MET A 1 -5.98 -17.67 -9.22
N CYS A 2 -7.06 -17.11 -8.67
CA CYS A 2 -7.01 -15.97 -7.74
C CYS A 2 -6.19 -16.36 -6.50
N ARG A 3 -5.09 -15.65 -6.21
CA ARG A 3 -4.34 -15.83 -4.96
C ARG A 3 -5.06 -15.02 -3.89
N GLU A 4 -5.71 -15.69 -2.94
CA GLU A 4 -6.45 -15.04 -1.87
C GLU A 4 -5.46 -14.37 -0.90
N VAL A 5 -5.57 -13.06 -0.71
CA VAL A 5 -4.80 -12.33 0.31
C VAL A 5 -5.70 -12.14 1.53
N LEU A 6 -5.34 -12.79 2.64
CA LEU A 6 -6.02 -12.57 3.91
C LEU A 6 -5.45 -11.29 4.54
N SER A 7 -6.25 -10.23 4.51
CA SER A 7 -5.90 -8.93 5.08
C SER A 7 -6.54 -8.74 6.46
N PHE A 8 -5.73 -8.48 7.48
CA PHE A 8 -6.21 -7.96 8.75
C PHE A 8 -6.22 -6.43 8.70
N LEU A 9 -7.38 -5.79 8.89
CA LEU A 9 -7.46 -4.33 9.03
C LEU A 9 -6.97 -3.92 10.43
N LEU A 10 -5.92 -3.10 10.51
CA LEU A 10 -5.44 -2.58 11.80
C LEU A 10 -6.34 -1.50 12.39
N LEU A 11 -7.20 -0.90 11.59
CA LEU A 11 -8.03 0.22 12.01
C LEU A 11 -9.40 0.14 11.36
N ARG A 12 -10.26 -0.75 11.88
CA ARG A 12 -11.70 -0.63 11.67
C ARG A 12 -12.27 0.16 12.84
N LYS A 13 -12.60 1.43 12.61
CA LYS A 13 -13.38 2.23 13.56
C LYS A 13 -14.82 1.72 13.50
N VAL A 14 -15.12 0.65 14.23
CA VAL A 14 -16.51 0.26 14.52
C VAL A 14 -16.93 1.09 15.72
N SER A 15 -17.95 1.93 15.50
CA SER A 15 -18.58 2.76 16.51
C SER A 15 -18.90 1.96 17.78
N SER A 16 -18.63 2.60 18.92
CA SER A 16 -18.91 2.25 20.33
C SER A 16 -18.03 1.24 21.08
N LEU A 17 -17.14 0.48 20.44
CA LEU A 17 -16.12 -0.32 21.16
C LEU A 17 -14.77 -0.16 20.46
N GLN A 18 -13.88 0.62 21.06
CA GLN A 18 -12.54 0.83 20.57
C GLN A 18 -11.71 -0.45 20.80
N GLN A 19 -11.91 -1.48 19.98
CA GLN A 19 -10.93 -2.56 19.86
C GLN A 19 -9.74 -2.02 19.06
N VAL A 20 -8.90 -1.23 19.72
CA VAL A 20 -7.55 -0.98 19.23
C VAL A 20 -6.82 -2.30 19.42
N VAL A 21 -6.60 -3.07 18.35
CA VAL A 21 -5.59 -4.11 18.40
C VAL A 21 -4.28 -3.38 18.70
N PRO A 22 -3.65 -3.62 19.86
CA PRO A 22 -2.39 -2.97 20.17
C PRO A 22 -1.39 -3.27 19.05
N ALA A 23 -0.75 -2.24 18.53
CA ALA A 23 0.08 -2.36 17.33
C ALA A 23 1.18 -3.45 17.47
N TYR A 24 1.67 -3.67 18.69
CA TYR A 24 2.66 -4.71 18.99
C TYR A 24 2.12 -6.16 18.88
N LEU A 25 0.81 -6.38 18.83
CA LEU A 25 0.20 -7.72 18.67
C LEU A 25 -0.01 -8.13 17.22
N VAL A 26 0.13 -7.20 16.27
CA VAL A 26 -0.15 -7.43 14.85
C VAL A 26 0.73 -8.53 14.27
N VAL A 27 2.04 -8.38 14.37
CA VAL A 27 2.98 -9.38 13.81
C VAL A 27 2.85 -10.74 14.51
N PRO A 28 2.74 -10.84 15.85
CA PRO A 28 2.41 -12.10 16.52
C PRO A 28 1.14 -12.77 16.00
N ALA A 29 0.06 -12.01 15.80
CA ALA A 29 -1.20 -12.54 15.27
C ALA A 29 -1.02 -13.08 13.84
N MET A 30 -0.34 -12.32 12.98
CA MET A 30 -0.05 -12.75 11.60
C MET A 30 0.80 -14.04 11.55
N ARG A 31 1.77 -14.20 12.46
CA ARG A 31 2.56 -15.43 12.60
C ARG A 31 1.72 -16.64 13.00
N ASN A 32 0.74 -16.45 13.89
CA ASN A 32 -0.19 -17.53 14.27
C ASN A 32 -1.05 -17.96 13.07
N VAL A 33 -1.55 -17.00 12.28
CA VAL A 33 -2.34 -17.27 11.08
C VAL A 33 -1.52 -18.00 10.03
N VAL A 34 -0.28 -17.55 9.75
CA VAL A 34 0.63 -18.27 8.84
C VAL A 34 0.90 -19.69 9.33
N SER A 35 1.09 -19.90 10.64
CA SER A 35 1.27 -21.24 11.20
C SER A 35 0.04 -22.13 10.97
N ALA A 36 -1.17 -21.61 11.15
CA ALA A 36 -2.40 -22.34 10.85
C ALA A 36 -2.55 -22.68 9.35
N LEU A 37 -2.19 -21.74 8.47
CA LEU A 37 -2.18 -21.96 7.02
C LEU A 37 -1.14 -23.01 6.62
N LYS A 38 0.03 -23.02 7.24
CA LYS A 38 1.07 -24.06 7.05
C LYS A 38 0.57 -25.44 7.44
N ASN A 39 -0.10 -25.56 8.58
CA ASN A 39 -0.72 -26.82 9.03
C ASN A 39 -1.81 -27.33 8.06
N SER A 40 -2.37 -26.43 7.25
CA SER A 40 -3.38 -26.75 6.22
C SER A 40 -2.80 -26.82 4.80
N SER A 41 -1.47 -26.68 4.63
CA SER A 41 -0.80 -26.60 3.31
C SER A 41 -1.30 -25.48 2.38
N LEU A 42 -1.76 -24.36 2.96
CA LEU A 42 -2.32 -23.22 2.24
C LEU A 42 -1.40 -22.00 2.16
N GLN A 43 -0.23 -22.01 2.83
CA GLN A 43 0.68 -20.86 2.94
C GLN A 43 1.21 -20.29 1.62
N ASP A 44 1.26 -21.12 0.57
CA ASP A 44 1.72 -20.72 -0.75
C ASP A 44 0.60 -20.15 -1.63
N ARG A 45 -0.65 -20.48 -1.29
CA ARG A 45 -1.86 -19.99 -1.96
C ARG A 45 -2.44 -18.75 -1.30
N ILE A 46 -2.48 -18.74 0.03
CA ILE A 46 -3.06 -17.67 0.85
C ILE A 46 -1.93 -16.88 1.49
N LYS A 47 -1.82 -15.60 1.13
CA LYS A 47 -0.83 -14.69 1.72
C LYS A 47 -1.46 -13.86 2.84
N VAL A 48 -0.74 -13.75 3.95
CA VAL A 48 -1.19 -12.99 5.12
C VAL A 48 -0.56 -11.61 5.07
N SER A 49 -1.40 -10.57 5.07
CA SER A 49 -0.97 -9.19 5.13
C SER A 49 -1.86 -8.37 6.06
N THR A 50 -1.54 -7.09 6.22
CA THR A 50 -2.31 -6.15 7.02
C THR A 50 -2.37 -4.82 6.32
N SER A 51 -3.55 -4.19 6.28
CA SER A 51 -3.70 -2.89 5.63
C SER A 51 -3.29 -1.76 6.56
N LEU A 52 -2.37 -0.92 6.07
CA LEU A 52 -1.92 0.28 6.75
C LEU A 52 -2.59 1.53 6.17
N PRO A 53 -2.85 2.55 7.00
CA PRO A 53 -3.32 3.83 6.49
C PRO A 53 -2.17 4.61 5.86
N PHE A 54 -2.45 5.43 4.83
CA PHE A 54 -1.43 6.26 4.17
C PHE A 54 -0.63 7.17 5.13
N TYR A 55 -1.22 7.57 6.27
CA TYR A 55 -0.56 8.45 7.26
C TYR A 55 0.69 7.84 7.93
N VAL A 56 0.98 6.55 7.74
CA VAL A 56 2.22 5.93 8.24
C VAL A 56 3.47 6.51 7.58
N LEU A 57 3.34 7.18 6.43
CA LEU A 57 4.40 7.96 5.81
C LEU A 57 4.55 9.31 6.53
N SER A 58 5.80 9.74 6.73
CA SER A 58 6.17 11.06 7.24
C SER A 58 6.34 12.07 6.12
N LYS A 59 6.74 11.59 4.94
CA LYS A 59 6.92 12.38 3.73
C LYS A 59 6.30 11.65 2.56
N THR A 60 5.49 12.37 1.78
CA THR A 60 4.70 11.84 0.67
C THR A 60 4.90 12.63 -0.61
N TYR A 61 5.50 13.82 -0.54
CA TYR A 61 5.86 14.63 -1.70
C TYR A 61 7.26 15.26 -1.55
N PRO A 62 8.09 15.25 -2.61
CA PRO A 62 7.87 14.48 -3.84
C PRO A 62 7.89 12.96 -3.57
N PRO A 63 7.16 12.12 -4.33
CA PRO A 63 7.05 10.68 -4.09
C PRO A 63 8.40 9.96 -3.88
N SER A 64 9.43 10.32 -4.66
CA SER A 64 10.81 9.81 -4.57
C SER A 64 11.46 9.94 -3.20
N GLN A 65 11.02 10.92 -2.41
CA GLN A 65 11.50 11.19 -1.06
C GLN A 65 10.59 10.60 0.01
N GLY A 66 9.72 9.66 -0.37
CA GLY A 66 8.87 8.90 0.53
C GLY A 66 9.66 8.29 1.69
N ALA A 67 9.12 8.44 2.91
CA ALA A 67 9.71 7.89 4.12
C ALA A 67 8.63 7.51 5.14
N PHE A 68 8.83 6.42 5.87
CA PHE A 68 7.98 6.10 7.02
C PHE A 68 8.20 7.07 8.19
N LYS A 69 7.21 7.17 9.08
CA LYS A 69 7.37 7.84 10.38
C LYS A 69 8.31 7.04 11.27
N SER A 70 9.39 7.68 11.72
CA SER A 70 10.36 7.07 12.66
C SER A 70 9.70 6.65 13.98
N SER A 71 8.68 7.38 14.44
CA SER A 71 7.89 7.01 15.62
C SER A 71 7.12 5.70 15.48
N LEU A 72 6.90 5.22 14.25
CA LEU A 72 6.24 3.95 13.95
C LEU A 72 7.23 2.83 13.60
N ALA A 73 8.54 3.06 13.67
CA ALA A 73 9.54 2.06 13.31
C ALA A 73 9.41 0.76 14.13
N PHE A 74 9.08 0.85 15.43
CA PHE A 74 8.88 -0.32 16.27
C PHE A 74 7.76 -1.26 15.74
N LEU A 75 6.81 -0.72 14.99
CA LEU A 75 5.71 -1.45 14.36
C LEU A 75 6.07 -1.87 12.93
N LEU A 76 6.57 -0.94 12.12
CA LEU A 76 6.77 -1.12 10.69
C LEU A 76 7.94 -2.04 10.38
N ASN A 77 9.03 -1.98 11.16
CA ASN A 77 10.21 -2.83 10.92
C ASN A 77 9.88 -4.33 11.02
N PRO A 78 9.32 -4.83 12.15
CA PRO A 78 8.99 -6.24 12.26
C PRO A 78 7.89 -6.65 11.27
N LEU A 79 7.00 -5.73 10.89
CA LEU A 79 5.96 -5.99 9.89
C LEU A 79 6.56 -6.18 8.50
N LEU A 80 7.38 -5.25 8.01
CA LEU A 80 8.01 -5.37 6.69
C LEU A 80 8.89 -6.61 6.61
N GLN A 81 9.64 -6.91 7.67
CA GLN A 81 10.42 -8.15 7.77
C GLN A 81 9.51 -9.38 7.63
N PHE A 82 8.42 -9.44 8.40
CA PHE A 82 7.45 -10.54 8.32
C PHE A 82 6.89 -10.70 6.90
N LEU A 83 6.50 -9.59 6.26
CA LEU A 83 5.94 -9.62 4.90
C LEU A 83 6.96 -10.17 3.90
N ASN A 84 8.21 -9.73 3.99
CA ASN A 84 9.29 -10.20 3.11
C ASN A 84 9.58 -11.70 3.30
N GLU A 85 9.73 -12.15 4.56
CA GLU A 85 9.98 -13.56 4.91
C GLU A 85 8.90 -14.51 4.36
N ASN A 86 7.65 -14.05 4.29
CA ASN A 86 6.51 -14.87 3.84
C ASN A 86 6.11 -14.63 2.38
N ARG A 87 6.84 -13.74 1.67
CA ARG A 87 6.51 -13.26 0.31
C ARG A 87 5.05 -12.76 0.25
N SER A 88 4.65 -12.04 1.29
CA SER A 88 3.34 -11.42 1.41
C SER A 88 3.38 -9.99 0.89
N PRO A 89 2.29 -9.49 0.27
CA PRO A 89 2.23 -8.12 -0.23
C PRO A 89 2.15 -7.11 0.91
N PHE A 90 2.61 -5.89 0.67
CA PHE A 90 2.33 -4.72 1.50
C PHE A 90 1.00 -4.11 1.09
N MET A 91 0.09 -3.91 2.05
CA MET A 91 -1.23 -3.34 1.78
C MET A 91 -1.34 -1.95 2.39
N ILE A 92 -1.86 -1.00 1.61
CA ILE A 92 -2.01 0.39 2.05
C ILE A 92 -3.32 0.99 1.55
N ASN A 93 -4.03 1.68 2.42
CA ASN A 93 -5.24 2.39 2.04
C ASN A 93 -4.86 3.76 1.44
N LEU A 94 -5.22 3.99 0.18
CA LEU A 94 -4.98 5.25 -0.52
C LEU A 94 -6.27 6.07 -0.59
N TYR A 95 -6.16 7.37 -0.38
CA TYR A 95 -7.29 8.31 -0.36
C TYR A 95 -6.86 9.62 -1.02
N PRO A 96 -6.91 9.72 -2.36
CA PRO A 96 -6.57 10.94 -3.07
C PRO A 96 -7.36 12.17 -2.59
N TYR A 97 -8.62 11.98 -2.18
CA TYR A 97 -9.50 13.04 -1.67
C TYR A 97 -8.88 13.84 -0.50
N PHE A 98 -8.07 13.22 0.35
CA PHE A 98 -7.43 13.94 1.45
C PHE A 98 -6.28 14.87 1.01
N ALA A 99 -5.92 14.87 -0.27
CA ALA A 99 -4.94 15.81 -0.84
C ALA A 99 -5.56 17.10 -1.38
N ILE A 100 -6.88 17.30 -1.26
CA ILE A 100 -7.55 18.57 -1.61
C ILE A 100 -6.97 19.70 -0.75
N GLY A 101 -6.57 20.79 -1.40
CA GLY A 101 -5.88 21.92 -0.78
C GLY A 101 -4.38 21.95 -1.08
N ASP A 102 -3.74 20.78 -1.08
CA ASP A 102 -2.34 20.64 -1.51
C ASP A 102 -2.22 20.41 -3.02
N SER A 103 -3.28 19.90 -3.66
CA SER A 103 -3.34 19.57 -5.09
C SER A 103 -4.62 20.09 -5.74
N SER A 104 -4.65 20.15 -7.08
CA SER A 104 -5.85 20.57 -7.80
C SER A 104 -6.99 19.55 -7.64
N LEU A 105 -8.23 20.04 -7.64
CA LEU A 105 -9.42 19.17 -7.59
C LEU A 105 -9.42 18.18 -8.76
N ASP A 106 -8.99 18.62 -9.94
CA ASP A 106 -8.92 17.77 -11.12
C ASP A 106 -7.95 16.60 -10.93
N GLN A 107 -6.76 16.81 -10.34
CA GLN A 107 -5.83 15.70 -10.03
C GLN A 107 -6.38 14.69 -9.02
N VAL A 108 -7.22 15.15 -8.10
CA VAL A 108 -7.86 14.29 -7.08
C VAL A 108 -9.01 13.48 -7.68
N LEU A 109 -9.73 14.08 -8.62
CA LEU A 109 -10.85 13.48 -9.36
C LEU A 109 -10.40 12.80 -10.66
N PHE A 110 -9.09 12.59 -10.85
CA PHE A 110 -8.51 11.98 -12.04
C PHE A 110 -8.83 12.68 -13.38
N LYS A 111 -9.22 13.96 -13.34
CA LYS A 111 -9.47 14.75 -14.54
C LYS A 111 -8.17 15.32 -15.12
N PRO A 112 -8.10 15.56 -16.44
CA PRO A 112 -6.98 16.27 -17.05
C PRO A 112 -6.71 17.60 -16.35
N SER A 113 -5.50 17.75 -15.79
CA SER A 113 -5.11 18.94 -15.04
C SER A 113 -3.87 19.58 -15.63
N PRO A 114 -3.87 20.91 -15.90
CA PRO A 114 -2.66 21.62 -16.30
C PRO A 114 -1.65 21.74 -15.15
N GLN A 115 -2.04 21.42 -13.91
CA GLN A 115 -1.24 21.55 -12.69
C GLN A 115 -0.64 20.20 -12.25
N ALA A 116 -0.45 19.26 -13.17
CA ALA A 116 0.22 18.00 -12.89
C ALA A 116 1.54 18.22 -12.16
N LYS A 117 1.76 17.45 -11.11
CA LYS A 117 2.92 17.59 -10.24
C LYS A 117 4.09 16.80 -10.82
N VAL A 118 5.28 17.37 -10.76
CA VAL A 118 6.51 16.72 -11.21
C VAL A 118 7.40 16.47 -10.01
N ASP A 119 7.75 15.21 -9.81
CA ASP A 119 8.81 14.82 -8.90
C ASP A 119 10.16 15.21 -9.52
N PRO A 120 10.93 16.13 -8.90
CA PRO A 120 12.13 16.68 -9.52
C PRO A 120 13.25 15.66 -9.72
N ASN A 121 13.20 14.51 -9.04
CA ASN A 121 14.17 13.43 -9.19
C ASN A 121 13.46 12.11 -8.84
N PRO A 122 12.89 11.39 -9.82
CA PRO A 122 13.50 11.12 -11.13
C PRO A 122 13.04 11.98 -12.33
N GLY A 123 12.20 12.99 -12.12
CA GLY A 123 11.51 13.68 -13.22
C GLY A 123 10.15 13.07 -13.57
N LEU A 124 9.57 12.27 -12.66
CA LEU A 124 8.29 11.60 -12.88
C LEU A 124 7.14 12.60 -12.77
N ARG A 125 6.27 12.61 -13.79
CA ARG A 125 5.08 13.45 -13.85
C ARG A 125 3.86 12.65 -13.38
N TYR A 126 3.07 13.28 -12.50
CA TYR A 126 1.86 12.70 -11.94
C TYR A 126 0.65 13.56 -12.32
N ASP A 127 -0.17 13.01 -13.21
CA ASP A 127 -1.41 13.64 -13.67
C ASP A 127 -2.57 13.42 -12.69
N ASN A 128 -2.49 12.41 -11.82
CA ASN A 128 -3.45 12.16 -10.73
C ASN A 128 -2.74 11.94 -9.38
N MET A 129 -3.48 12.14 -8.29
CA MET A 129 -2.93 11.98 -6.93
C MET A 129 -2.84 10.53 -6.47
N PHE A 130 -3.58 9.62 -7.08
CA PHE A 130 -3.50 8.20 -6.72
C PHE A 130 -2.14 7.61 -7.08
N ASP A 131 -1.66 7.85 -8.31
CA ASP A 131 -0.34 7.42 -8.77
C ASP A 131 0.77 8.03 -7.93
N ALA A 132 0.64 9.33 -7.61
CA ALA A 132 1.60 10.01 -6.75
C ALA A 132 1.64 9.39 -5.33
N GLN A 133 0.49 9.06 -4.76
CA GLN A 133 0.42 8.39 -3.45
C GLN A 133 0.99 6.96 -3.52
N LEU A 134 0.67 6.21 -4.57
CA LEU A 134 1.13 4.83 -4.75
C LEU A 134 2.66 4.78 -4.95
N ASP A 135 3.22 5.67 -5.77
CA ASP A 135 4.67 5.78 -5.95
C ASP A 135 5.40 6.29 -4.70
N ALA A 136 4.76 7.16 -3.91
CA ALA A 136 5.33 7.56 -2.63
C ALA A 136 5.49 6.36 -1.70
N VAL A 137 4.55 5.41 -1.72
CA VAL A 137 4.67 4.15 -0.96
C VAL A 137 5.77 3.27 -1.52
N HIS A 138 5.85 3.13 -2.85
CA HIS A 138 6.91 2.36 -3.50
C HIS A 138 8.30 2.87 -3.13
N PHE A 139 8.56 4.16 -3.35
CA PHE A 139 9.83 4.77 -2.99
C PHE A 139 10.09 4.69 -1.49
N THR A 140 9.08 4.82 -0.63
CA THR A 140 9.25 4.62 0.82
C THR A 140 9.79 3.22 1.13
N ILE A 141 9.23 2.17 0.51
CA ILE A 141 9.65 0.78 0.72
C ILE A 141 11.04 0.53 0.12
N VAL A 142 11.31 1.01 -1.09
CA VAL A 142 12.63 0.84 -1.75
C VAL A 142 13.73 1.60 -1.04
N ASN A 143 13.44 2.81 -0.55
CA ASN A 143 14.37 3.62 0.24
C ASN A 143 14.57 3.06 1.66
N GLN A 144 13.79 2.05 2.06
CA GLN A 144 13.80 1.55 3.41
C GLN A 144 15.10 0.81 3.73
N ARG A 145 16.07 1.54 4.26
CA ARG A 145 17.35 1.01 4.75
C ARG A 145 17.30 0.78 6.25
N PHE A 146 16.56 -0.22 6.70
CA PHE A 146 16.67 -0.64 8.11
C PHE A 146 18.05 -1.26 8.38
N SER A 147 18.39 -1.37 9.67
CA SER A 147 19.56 -2.12 10.19
C SER A 147 19.45 -3.64 9.96
N LEU A 148 18.90 -4.04 8.81
CA LEU A 148 18.81 -5.39 8.28
C LEU A 148 19.59 -5.35 6.97
N ALA A 149 20.92 -5.37 7.07
CA ALA A 149 21.84 -5.12 5.95
C ALA A 149 21.67 -6.07 4.74
N ASP A 150 20.84 -7.10 4.86
CA ASP A 150 20.70 -8.18 3.89
C ASP A 150 19.29 -8.33 3.28
N GLN A 151 18.34 -7.44 3.57
CA GLN A 151 16.95 -7.56 3.08
C GLN A 151 16.66 -6.57 1.95
N ASN A 152 16.43 -7.09 0.74
CA ASN A 152 15.94 -6.31 -0.40
C ASN A 152 14.40 -6.30 -0.43
N PHE A 153 13.80 -5.12 -0.22
CA PHE A 153 12.35 -4.94 -0.30
C PHE A 153 11.85 -4.51 -1.68
N ALA A 154 12.73 -4.39 -2.68
CA ALA A 154 12.35 -3.94 -4.03
C ALA A 154 11.31 -4.85 -4.71
N ASP A 155 11.33 -6.14 -4.39
CA ASP A 155 10.38 -7.13 -4.95
C ASP A 155 9.05 -7.21 -4.16
N MET A 156 8.88 -6.37 -3.13
CA MET A 156 7.67 -6.35 -2.32
C MET A 156 6.49 -5.81 -3.12
N LYS A 157 5.51 -6.68 -3.39
CA LYS A 157 4.27 -6.32 -4.08
C LYS A 157 3.43 -5.38 -3.22
N ILE A 158 2.94 -4.29 -3.81
CA ILE A 158 2.05 -3.33 -3.15
C ILE A 158 0.62 -3.56 -3.64
N ILE A 159 -0.33 -3.60 -2.71
CA ILE A 159 -1.76 -3.66 -3.02
C ILE A 159 -2.43 -2.42 -2.42
N PRO A 160 -2.89 -1.47 -3.27
CA PRO A 160 -3.71 -0.37 -2.79
C PRO A 160 -5.09 -0.90 -2.38
N ALA A 161 -5.54 -0.52 -1.20
CA ALA A 161 -6.88 -0.80 -0.71
C ALA A 161 -7.75 0.46 -0.87
N ILE A 162 -8.62 0.45 -1.88
CA ILE A 162 -9.58 1.52 -2.13
C ILE A 162 -10.88 1.17 -1.40
N PRO A 163 -11.41 2.03 -0.51
CA PRO A 163 -12.71 1.83 0.13
C PRO A 163 -13.82 1.69 -0.91
N ARG A 164 -14.82 0.86 -0.63
CA ARG A 164 -15.93 0.61 -1.56
C ARG A 164 -16.73 1.86 -1.90
N GLU A 165 -16.78 2.82 -0.98
CA GLU A 165 -17.43 4.12 -1.18
C GLU A 165 -16.80 4.94 -2.31
N VAL A 166 -15.52 4.71 -2.62
CA VAL A 166 -14.80 5.34 -3.74
C VAL A 166 -14.89 4.47 -5.01
N GLN A 167 -15.15 3.17 -4.89
CA GLN A 167 -15.25 2.27 -6.05
C GLN A 167 -16.49 2.52 -6.91
N GLU A 168 -17.58 3.05 -6.34
CA GLU A 168 -18.81 3.36 -7.09
C GLU A 168 -18.69 4.60 -8.00
N GLU A 169 -17.72 5.48 -7.78
CA GLU A 169 -17.55 6.72 -8.55
C GLU A 169 -16.46 6.60 -9.64
N THR A 170 -15.77 5.45 -9.74
CA THR A 170 -14.49 5.35 -10.49
C THR A 170 -14.31 4.02 -11.22
N THR A 171 -15.38 3.44 -11.76
CA THR A 171 -15.32 2.08 -12.36
C THR A 171 -14.47 1.98 -13.62
N ASP A 172 -14.28 3.07 -14.39
CA ASP A 172 -13.49 3.03 -15.64
C ASP A 172 -12.04 3.52 -15.48
N GLU A 173 -11.71 4.23 -14.40
CA GLU A 173 -10.40 4.87 -14.22
C GLU A 173 -9.53 4.21 -13.14
N VAL A 174 -10.15 3.57 -12.14
CA VAL A 174 -9.47 2.52 -11.34
C VAL A 174 -9.07 1.36 -12.26
N VAL A 175 -9.80 1.15 -13.35
CA VAL A 175 -9.41 0.24 -14.44
C VAL A 175 -8.19 0.78 -15.23
N GLY A 176 -8.04 2.10 -15.37
CA GLY A 176 -6.85 2.74 -15.94
C GLY A 176 -5.58 2.55 -15.09
N THR A 177 -5.69 2.53 -13.76
CA THR A 177 -4.57 2.18 -12.86
C THR A 177 -4.06 0.73 -13.00
N MET A 178 -4.73 -0.10 -13.83
CA MET A 178 -4.20 -1.40 -14.25
C MET A 178 -3.00 -1.29 -15.22
N SER A 179 -2.66 -0.10 -15.72
CA SER A 179 -1.43 0.13 -16.50
C SER A 179 -0.18 0.42 -15.65
N GLY A 180 -0.32 0.48 -14.33
CA GLY A 180 0.73 0.86 -13.40
C GLY A 180 0.92 2.37 -13.28
N THR A 181 1.92 2.78 -12.50
CA THR A 181 2.24 4.18 -12.17
C THR A 181 3.55 4.63 -12.84
N PRO A 182 3.89 5.93 -12.83
CA PRO A 182 5.15 6.42 -13.39
C PRO A 182 6.42 5.73 -12.87
N ALA A 183 6.48 5.35 -11.58
CA ALA A 183 7.62 4.61 -11.02
C ALA A 183 7.45 3.08 -11.09
N MET A 184 6.22 2.58 -11.22
CA MET A 184 5.90 1.15 -11.26
C MET A 184 5.02 0.81 -12.49
N PRO A 185 5.59 0.77 -13.71
CA PRO A 185 4.85 0.35 -14.89
C PRO A 185 4.52 -1.16 -14.84
N GLN A 186 3.24 -1.50 -14.99
CA GLN A 186 2.55 -2.81 -15.15
C GLN A 186 2.93 -4.06 -14.31
N GLU A 187 4.19 -4.33 -13.93
CA GLU A 187 4.59 -5.65 -13.38
C GLU A 187 4.59 -5.76 -11.84
N SER A 188 4.54 -4.64 -11.12
CA SER A 188 4.71 -4.59 -9.66
C SER A 188 3.44 -4.32 -8.85
N ILE A 189 2.32 -3.98 -9.51
CA ILE A 189 1.02 -3.74 -8.87
C ILE A 189 0.13 -4.97 -9.06
N ILE A 190 -0.23 -5.65 -7.95
CA ILE A 190 -1.14 -6.80 -8.01
C ILE A 190 -2.57 -6.31 -7.83
N ASN A 191 -3.39 -6.54 -8.84
CA ASN A 191 -4.84 -6.48 -8.70
C ASN A 191 -5.33 -7.63 -7.83
N LEU A 192 -6.15 -7.33 -6.81
CA LEU A 192 -6.90 -8.35 -6.06
C LEU A 192 -7.86 -9.17 -6.97
N CYS A 193 -8.15 -8.68 -8.18
CA CYS A 193 -9.17 -9.25 -9.07
C CYS A 193 -8.73 -9.62 -10.50
N SER A 194 -7.45 -9.54 -10.90
CA SER A 194 -7.05 -9.81 -12.31
C SER A 194 -6.99 -11.31 -12.69
N GLY A 195 -7.92 -12.11 -12.18
CA GLY A 195 -8.06 -13.53 -12.50
C GLY A 195 -9.52 -13.95 -12.64
N MET A 196 -10.37 -13.04 -13.12
CA MET A 196 -11.79 -13.28 -13.43
C MET A 196 -12.07 -13.50 -14.92
N GLU A 197 -11.05 -13.84 -15.70
CA GLU A 197 -11.19 -14.44 -17.04
C GLU A 197 -10.40 -15.75 -17.10
#